data_AF-A0A453SK23-F1
#
_entry.id   AF-A0A453SK23-F1
#
_cell.length_a   1.000
_cell.length_b   1.000
_cell.length_c   1.000
_cell.angle_alpha   90.00
_cell.angle_beta   90.00
_cell.angle_gamma   90.00
#
_symmetry.space_group_name_H-M   'P 1'
#
loop_
_entity.id
_entity.type
_entity.pdbx_description
1 polymer ?
#
loop_
_entity_poly.entity_id
_entity_poly.type
_entity_poly.pdbx_seq_one_letter_code
_entity_poly.pdbx_strand_id
1 'polypeptide(L)' 'MRSSPSAGDPKNKHLRALDGAGERLRLFKADVLDYASVASTVAGCAGVFHVASPCPAAQPTNPEVTSSLAVAHKREHTRR' A
#
# COMPACT_ATOMS: atom_id res chain seq x y z
N MET A 1 -17.58 -3.11 -5.43
CA MET A 1 -17.54 -2.38 -4.13
C MET A 1 -16.56 -3.11 -3.22
N ARG A 2 -15.39 -2.54 -2.90
CA ARG A 2 -14.49 -3.14 -1.91
C ARG A 2 -15.09 -2.91 -0.54
N SER A 3 -15.33 -3.98 0.20
CA SER A 3 -15.81 -3.93 1.58
C SER A 3 -14.84 -3.11 2.44
N SER A 4 -15.40 -2.18 3.20
CA SER A 4 -14.63 -1.23 3.98
C SER A 4 -13.94 -1.97 5.16
N PRO A 5 -12.60 -2.01 5.25
CA PRO A 5 -11.91 -2.79 6.29
C PRO A 5 -12.30 -2.30 7.69
N SER A 6 -12.54 -3.22 8.62
CA SER A 6 -12.62 -2.95 10.06
C SER A 6 -11.31 -3.35 10.74
N ALA A 7 -11.02 -2.80 11.93
CA ALA A 7 -9.80 -3.16 12.67
C ALA A 7 -9.74 -4.67 13.02
N GLY A 8 -10.89 -5.37 13.04
CA GLY A 8 -10.99 -6.81 13.28
C GLY A 8 -11.05 -7.67 12.02
N ASP A 9 -10.79 -7.11 10.84
CA ASP A 9 -10.88 -7.85 9.57
C ASP A 9 -9.92 -9.06 9.58
N PRO A 10 -10.39 -10.29 9.28
CA PRO A 10 -9.57 -11.50 9.24
C PRO A 10 -8.31 -11.36 8.39
N LYS A 11 -8.34 -10.53 7.33
CA LYS A 11 -7.17 -10.28 6.49
C LYS A 11 -6.00 -9.66 7.26
N ASN A 12 -6.26 -8.99 8.37
CA ASN A 12 -5.25 -8.34 9.23
C ASN A 12 -4.78 -9.23 10.39
N LYS A 13 -5.26 -10.49 10.49
CA LYS A 13 -4.94 -11.39 11.61
C LYS A 13 -3.43 -11.57 11.78
N HIS A 14 -2.68 -11.67 10.69
CA HIS A 14 -1.23 -11.84 10.71
C HIS A 14 -0.50 -10.67 11.36
N LEU A 15 -0.97 -9.42 11.19
CA LEU A 15 -0.38 -8.25 11.83
C LEU A 15 -0.52 -8.28 13.35
N ARG A 16 -1.65 -8.81 13.85
CA ARG A 16 -1.91 -8.96 15.29
C ARG A 16 -1.12 -10.08 15.95
N ALA A 17 -0.61 -11.03 15.15
CA ALA A 17 0.19 -12.14 15.63
C ALA A 17 1.69 -11.81 15.74
N LEU A 18 2.11 -10.60 15.33
CA LEU A 18 3.49 -10.14 15.50
C LEU A 18 3.84 -9.94 16.97
N ASP A 19 5.09 -10.22 17.32
CA ASP A 19 5.60 -10.01 18.68
C ASP A 19 5.47 -8.53 19.09
N GLY A 20 4.89 -8.28 20.27
CA GLY A 20 4.64 -6.94 20.79
C GLY A 20 3.48 -6.18 20.13
N ALA A 21 2.73 -6.80 19.20
CA ALA A 21 1.60 -6.14 18.53
C ALA A 21 0.51 -5.68 19.51
N GLY A 22 0.22 -6.46 20.56
CA GLY A 22 -0.80 -6.11 21.56
C GLY A 22 -0.51 -4.81 22.31
N GLU A 23 0.76 -4.41 22.42
CA GLU A 23 1.20 -3.24 23.18
C GLU A 23 1.47 -2.04 22.27
N ARG A 24 2.04 -2.29 21.08
CA ARG A 24 2.62 -1.24 20.22
C ARG A 24 1.90 -1.04 18.89
N LEU A 25 1.11 -2.01 18.42
CA LEU A 25 0.44 -1.93 17.13
C LEU A 25 -1.01 -1.46 17.30
N ARG A 26 -1.34 -0.34 16.67
CA ARG A 26 -2.72 0.13 16.52
C ARG A 26 -3.11 0.12 15.05
N LEU A 27 -4.19 -0.57 14.71
CA LEU A 27 -4.72 -0.62 13.36
C LEU A 27 -5.82 0.43 13.21
N PHE A 28 -5.61 1.35 12.28
CA PHE A 28 -6.58 2.36 11.88
C PHE A 28 -7.09 2.05 10.48
N LYS A 29 -8.30 2.53 10.19
CA LYS A 29 -8.84 2.50 8.84
C LYS A 29 -8.46 3.81 8.16
N ALA A 30 -7.75 3.71 7.05
CA ALA A 30 -7.43 4.84 6.21
C ALA A 30 -7.61 4.52 4.72
N ASP A 31 -8.15 5.48 3.97
CA ASP A 31 -8.09 5.48 2.50
C ASP A 31 -7.04 6.50 2.07
N VAL A 32 -6.07 6.07 1.25
CA VAL A 32 -4.97 6.92 0.78
C VAL A 32 -5.47 8.09 -0.07
N LEU A 33 -6.64 7.94 -0.73
CA LEU A 33 -7.26 8.99 -1.51
C LEU A 33 -8.14 9.94 -0.66
N ASP A 34 -8.38 9.61 0.62
CA ASP A 34 -9.10 10.46 1.56
C ASP A 34 -8.12 11.14 2.53
N TYR A 35 -7.87 12.43 2.27
CA TYR A 35 -6.98 13.25 3.09
C TYR A 35 -7.37 13.26 4.58
N ALA A 36 -8.65 13.39 4.91
CA ALA A 36 -9.09 13.49 6.30
C ALA A 36 -8.81 12.19 7.06
N SER A 37 -8.98 11.05 6.38
CA SER A 37 -8.70 9.74 6.92
C SER A 37 -7.20 9.51 7.17
N VAL A 38 -6.34 9.97 6.27
CA VAL A 38 -4.89 9.90 6.47
C VAL A 38 -4.43 10.85 7.57
N ALA A 39 -4.87 12.11 7.53
CA ALA A 39 -4.47 13.14 8.49
C ALA A 39 -4.80 12.75 9.94
N SER A 40 -5.99 12.19 10.17
CA SER A 40 -6.38 11.70 11.50
C SER A 40 -5.55 10.49 11.96
N THR A 41 -5.15 9.61 11.05
CA THR A 41 -4.37 8.41 11.38
C THR A 41 -2.91 8.72 11.73
N VAL A 42 -2.32 9.74 11.10
CA VAL A 42 -0.91 10.13 11.35
C VAL A 42 -0.75 11.21 12.42
N ALA A 43 -1.84 11.72 12.97
CA ALA A 43 -1.82 12.74 14.01
C ALA A 43 -1.06 12.23 15.25
N GLY A 44 -0.06 12.99 15.69
CA GLY A 44 0.79 12.63 16.83
C GLY A 44 1.92 11.65 16.52
N CYS A 45 2.09 11.23 15.26
CA CYS A 45 3.26 10.46 14.84
C CYS A 45 4.48 11.38 14.69
N ALA A 46 5.65 10.91 15.16
CA ALA A 46 6.93 11.61 14.95
C ALA A 46 7.48 11.47 13.51
N GLY A 47 7.05 10.43 12.79
CA GLY A 47 7.43 10.17 11.41
C GLY A 47 6.43 9.22 10.75
N VAL A 48 6.39 9.23 9.42
CA VAL A 48 5.44 8.45 8.61
C VAL A 48 6.19 7.72 7.50
N PHE A 49 5.93 6.42 7.36
CA PHE A 49 6.38 5.62 6.22
C PHE A 49 5.21 5.42 5.26
N HIS A 50 5.31 6.02 4.06
CA HIS A 50 4.32 5.80 3.01
C HIS A 50 4.69 4.57 2.17
N VAL A 51 4.03 3.44 2.45
CA VAL A 51 4.26 2.15 1.76
C VAL A 51 3.07 1.75 0.87
N ALA A 52 1.90 2.34 1.10
CA ALA A 52 0.67 1.97 0.41
C ALA A 52 0.66 2.50 -1.05
N SER A 53 0.92 1.60 -2.01
CA SER A 53 0.69 1.82 -3.43
C SER A 53 -0.17 0.68 -3.98
N PRO A 54 -1.17 0.94 -4.84
CA PRO A 54 -1.87 -0.12 -5.55
C PRO A 54 -0.87 -0.96 -6.34
N CYS A 55 -0.86 -2.27 -6.11
CA CYS A 55 -0.12 -3.22 -6.93
C CYS A 55 -1.10 -3.88 -7.90
N PRO A 56 -0.93 -3.75 -9.22
CA PRO A 56 -1.76 -4.46 -10.19
C PRO A 56 -1.74 -5.97 -9.93
N ALA A 57 -2.86 -6.66 -10.13
CA ALA A 57 -2.94 -8.12 -10.00
C ALA A 57 -2.20 -8.88 -11.11
N ALA A 58 -1.44 -8.17 -11.96
CA ALA A 58 -0.59 -8.81 -12.95
C ALA A 58 0.46 -9.67 -12.23
N GLN A 59 0.64 -10.90 -12.73
CA GLN A 59 1.73 -11.74 -12.27
C GLN A 59 3.05 -10.97 -12.41
N PRO A 60 3.83 -10.79 -11.34
CA PRO A 60 5.14 -10.19 -11.45
C PRO A 60 5.98 -11.07 -12.38
N THR A 61 6.31 -10.53 -13.56
CA THR A 61 7.20 -11.21 -14.50
C THR A 61 8.64 -10.91 -14.11
N ASN A 62 9.53 -11.87 -14.30
CA ASN A 62 10.95 -11.64 -14.09
C ASN A 62 11.44 -10.58 -15.11
N PRO A 63 11.87 -9.39 -14.66
CA PRO A 63 12.32 -8.34 -15.57
C PRO A 63 13.54 -8.76 -16.42
N GLU A 64 14.36 -9.69 -15.91
CA GLU A 64 15.52 -10.24 -16.64
C GLU A 64 15.11 -11.12 -17.84
N VAL A 65 13.90 -11.71 -17.81
CA VAL A 65 13.35 -12.50 -18.93
C VAL A 65 12.64 -11.59 -19.95
N THR A 66 12.02 -10.51 -19.47
CA THR A 66 11.23 -9.55 -20.29
C THR A 66 12.09 -8.49 -20.97
N SER A 67 13.36 -8.30 -20.55
CA SER A 67 14.27 -7.28 -21.10
C SER A 67 14.59 -7.44 -22.60
N SER A 68 14.30 -8.59 -23.21
CA SER A 68 14.41 -8.80 -24.66
C SER A 68 13.22 -8.24 -25.47
N LEU A 69 12.10 -7.85 -24.83
CA LEU A 69 10.88 -7.41 -25.54
C LEU A 69 10.34 -6.02 -25.13
N ALA A 70 10.83 -5.42 -24.04
CA ALA A 70 10.23 -4.18 -23.47
C ALA A 70 10.80 -2.84 -23.97
N VAL A 71 11.76 -2.83 -24.92
CA VAL A 71 12.37 -1.57 -25.42
C VAL A 71 11.39 -0.67 -26.19
N ALA A 72 10.20 -1.16 -26.58
CA ALA A 72 9.35 -0.45 -27.53
C ALA A 72 8.33 0.57 -26.95
N HIS A 73 8.09 0.67 -25.64
CA HIS A 73 6.96 1.48 -25.12
C HIS A 73 7.31 2.73 -24.31
N LYS A 74 8.57 3.17 -24.28
CA LYS A 74 8.96 4.43 -23.61
C LYS A 74 9.46 5.51 -24.57
N ARG A 75 8.63 5.82 -25.57
CA ARG A 75 8.55 7.15 -26.20
C ARG A 75 7.04 7.36 -26.35
N GLU A 76 6.38 8.13 -25.49
CA GLU A 76 6.15 9.55 -25.75
C GLU A 76 5.33 10.13 -24.58
N HIS A 77 5.93 11.02 -23.79
CA HIS A 77 5.28 12.22 -23.23
C HIS A 77 6.32 13.03 -22.45
N THR A 78 7.27 13.59 -23.20
CA THR A 78 7.96 14.82 -22.83
C THR A 78 7.69 15.80 -23.97
N ARG A 79 6.77 16.74 -23.72
CA ARG A 79 6.39 17.96 -24.47
C ARG A 79 4.99 18.31 -23.92
N ARG A 80 4.72 19.40 -23.22
CA ARG A 80 5.39 20.68 -22.98
C ARG A 80 5.12 21.12 -21.54
#